data_AF-A9GJK9-F1
#
_entry.id   AF-A9GJK9-F1
#
_cell.length_a   1.000
_cell.length_b   1.000
_cell.length_c   1.000
_cell.angle_alpha   90.00
_cell.angle_beta   90.00
_cell.angle_gamma   90.00
#
_symmetry.space_group_name_H-M   'P 1'
#
loop_
_entity.id
_entity.type
_entity.pdbx_description
1 polymer ?
#
loop_
_entity_poly.entity_id
_entity_poly.type
_entity_poly.pdbx_seq_one_letter_code
_entity_poly.pdbx_strand_id
1 'polypeptide(L)'
;MTRARALWFPIRWGILRTPLNRGHFVCLFDPRHVRLGARPSKRTYLAQEHVIVSYNGDLRGTVEDRLGVERRVRCSVASFSAIGAIVDGSQLVATLPDVFAAQLVRQRPHLRSAPFPFAHPAGGMDLLWPAALDGDDACAFVRAAIIDIAKQRSSV
;
A
#
# COMPACT_ATOMS: atom_id res chain seq x y z
N MET A 1 -35.26 18.46 -46.67
CA MET A 1 -34.39 17.31 -46.29
C MET A 1 -33.37 17.81 -45.28
N THR A 2 -33.67 17.62 -43.99
CA THR A 2 -32.90 18.15 -42.86
C THR A 2 -31.74 17.19 -42.56
N ARG A 3 -30.48 17.64 -42.72
CA ARG A 3 -29.30 16.85 -42.37
C ARG A 3 -29.24 16.67 -40.85
N ALA A 4 -29.36 15.43 -40.37
CA ALA A 4 -29.06 15.08 -38.99
C ALA A 4 -27.56 15.33 -38.73
N ARG A 5 -27.25 16.26 -37.82
CA ARG A 5 -25.91 16.40 -37.25
C ARG A 5 -25.66 15.21 -36.34
N ALA A 6 -24.80 14.29 -36.78
CA ALA A 6 -24.20 13.31 -35.87
C ALA A 6 -23.39 14.07 -34.81
N LEU A 7 -23.88 14.10 -33.57
CA LEU A 7 -23.13 14.58 -32.42
C LEU A 7 -22.09 13.52 -32.05
N TRP A 8 -20.97 13.53 -32.77
CA TRP A 8 -19.82 12.69 -32.46
C TRP A 8 -19.04 13.36 -31.32
N PHE A 9 -19.38 13.06 -30.07
CA PHE A 9 -18.48 13.35 -28.97
C PHE A 9 -17.25 12.45 -29.11
N PRO A 10 -16.02 12.97 -29.21
CA PRO A 10 -14.84 12.13 -29.26
C PRO A 10 -14.73 11.38 -27.94
N ILE A 11 -14.95 10.07 -27.96
CA ILE A 11 -14.71 9.19 -26.82
C ILE A 11 -13.23 9.34 -26.46
N ARG A 12 -12.96 9.92 -25.28
CA ARG A 12 -11.60 9.98 -24.74
C ARG A 12 -11.20 8.59 -24.29
N TRP A 13 -10.27 7.98 -25.01
CA TRP A 13 -9.68 6.69 -24.66
C TRP A 13 -8.55 6.89 -23.64
N GLY A 14 -8.54 6.08 -22.58
CA GLY A 14 -7.45 6.07 -21.59
C GLY A 14 -7.93 5.89 -20.16
N ILE A 15 -6.95 5.82 -19.25
CA ILE A 15 -7.16 5.80 -17.80
C ILE A 15 -6.60 7.09 -17.23
N LEU A 16 -7.47 7.91 -16.66
CA LEU A 16 -7.09 9.08 -15.90
C LEU A 16 -6.74 8.66 -14.48
N ARG A 17 -5.91 9.47 -13.82
CA ARG A 17 -5.50 9.21 -12.44
C ARG A 17 -5.30 10.50 -11.66
N THR A 18 -5.50 10.41 -10.36
CA THR A 18 -5.11 11.46 -9.42
C THR A 18 -4.50 10.82 -8.17
N PRO A 19 -3.43 11.39 -7.58
CA PRO A 19 -2.89 10.87 -6.33
C PRO A 19 -3.89 11.02 -5.18
N LEU A 20 -4.12 9.94 -4.44
CA LEU A 20 -4.88 9.98 -3.18
C LEU A 20 -3.97 10.15 -1.97
N ASN A 21 -2.86 9.40 -1.96
CA ASN A 21 -1.88 9.44 -0.88
C ASN A 21 -0.49 9.14 -1.42
N ARG A 22 0.52 9.78 -0.83
CA ARG A 22 1.94 9.42 -0.96
C ARG A 22 2.41 8.92 0.40
N GLY A 23 2.97 7.72 0.41
CA GLY A 23 3.43 7.06 1.61
C GLY A 23 4.75 6.35 1.37
N HIS A 24 5.15 5.61 2.39
CA HIS A 24 6.37 4.82 2.33
C HIS A 24 6.15 3.45 2.96
N PHE A 25 7.01 2.51 2.59
CA PHE A 25 7.06 1.24 3.29
C PHE A 25 7.70 1.41 4.66
N VAL A 26 7.15 0.69 5.64
CA VAL A 26 7.71 0.54 6.98
C VAL A 26 7.77 -0.94 7.33
N CYS A 27 8.60 -1.25 8.32
CA CYS A 27 8.70 -2.57 8.92
C CYS A 27 7.84 -2.60 10.19
N LEU A 28 6.82 -3.44 10.25
CA LEU A 28 6.01 -3.69 11.45
C LEU A 28 6.47 -4.99 12.13
N PHE A 29 6.62 -4.94 13.46
CA PHE A 29 7.09 -6.06 14.26
C PHE A 29 6.58 -5.97 15.70
N ASP A 30 6.68 -7.09 16.42
CA ASP A 30 6.46 -7.13 17.86
C ASP A 30 7.80 -6.94 18.61
N PRO A 31 7.98 -5.84 19.37
CA PRO A 31 9.23 -5.56 20.07
C PRO A 31 9.54 -6.56 21.20
N ARG A 32 8.57 -7.39 21.62
CA ARG A 32 8.80 -8.47 22.60
C ARG A 32 9.61 -9.62 22.01
N HIS A 33 9.59 -9.78 20.69
CA HIS A 33 10.17 -10.92 19.99
C HIS A 33 11.20 -10.53 18.93
N VAL A 34 11.13 -9.30 18.40
CA VAL A 34 12.03 -8.80 17.36
C VAL A 34 12.73 -7.52 17.81
N ARG A 35 14.06 -7.48 17.67
CA ARG A 35 14.88 -6.28 17.92
C ARG A 35 15.41 -5.70 16.60
N LEU A 36 14.58 -4.91 15.93
CA LEU A 36 14.95 -4.25 14.67
C LEU A 36 15.75 -2.95 14.89
N GLY A 37 15.52 -2.28 16.02
CA GLY A 37 16.00 -0.93 16.29
C GLY A 37 15.17 0.16 15.60
N ALA A 38 15.38 1.42 16.00
CA ALA A 38 14.61 2.57 15.48
C ALA A 38 14.91 2.89 14.00
N ARG A 39 16.11 2.53 13.52
CA ARG A 39 16.55 2.69 12.13
C ARG A 39 17.34 1.43 11.72
N PRO A 40 16.67 0.39 11.23
CA PRO A 40 17.33 -0.86 10.91
C PRO A 40 18.33 -0.70 9.77
N SER A 41 19.42 -1.45 9.81
CA SER A 41 20.28 -1.63 8.64
C SER A 41 19.66 -2.65 7.68
N LYS A 42 20.04 -2.62 6.39
CA LYS A 42 19.65 -3.66 5.42
C LYS A 42 20.00 -5.05 5.94
N ARG A 43 21.20 -5.22 6.51
CA ARG A 43 21.65 -6.49 7.11
C ARG A 43 20.76 -6.95 8.26
N THR A 44 20.43 -6.05 9.18
CA THR A 44 19.56 -6.36 10.34
C THR A 44 18.18 -6.82 9.88
N TYR A 45 17.63 -6.16 8.87
CA TYR A 45 16.34 -6.49 8.29
C TYR A 45 16.35 -7.84 7.56
N LEU A 46 17.35 -8.09 6.71
CA LEU A 46 17.47 -9.34 5.95
C LEU A 46 17.75 -10.56 6.85
N ALA A 47 18.29 -10.35 8.04
CA ALA A 47 18.51 -11.40 9.03
C ALA A 47 17.21 -11.90 9.69
N GLN A 48 16.11 -11.13 9.61
CA GLN A 48 14.83 -11.50 10.21
C GLN A 48 14.08 -12.54 9.37
N GLU A 49 13.12 -13.20 10.01
CA GLU A 49 12.07 -13.94 9.33
C GLU A 49 10.93 -12.99 8.95
N HIS A 50 10.35 -13.17 7.75
CA HIS A 50 9.38 -12.24 7.19
C HIS A 50 8.03 -12.90 6.93
N VAL A 51 6.96 -12.14 7.17
CA VAL A 51 5.65 -12.36 6.56
C VAL A 51 5.45 -11.34 5.44
N ILE A 52 4.93 -11.79 4.31
CA ILE A 52 4.64 -10.92 3.17
C ILE A 52 3.15 -10.89 2.86
N VAL A 53 2.69 -9.83 2.21
CA VAL A 53 1.38 -9.82 1.56
C VAL A 53 1.59 -10.23 0.12
N SER A 54 0.95 -11.32 -0.27
CA SER A 54 0.97 -11.84 -1.63
C SER A 54 -0.46 -12.18 -2.05
N TYR A 55 -0.91 -11.58 -3.15
CA TYR A 55 -2.27 -11.77 -3.65
C TYR A 55 -2.44 -13.07 -4.45
N ASN A 56 -1.34 -13.68 -4.91
CA ASN A 56 -1.33 -14.97 -5.62
C ASN A 56 -0.84 -16.14 -4.74
N GLY A 57 -0.55 -15.88 -3.46
CA GLY A 57 -0.10 -16.91 -2.51
C GLY A 57 1.40 -17.22 -2.54
N ASP A 58 2.16 -16.67 -3.50
CA ASP A 58 3.60 -16.91 -3.58
C ASP A 58 4.36 -16.34 -2.37
N LEU A 59 5.52 -16.91 -2.06
CA LEU A 59 6.45 -16.43 -1.04
C LEU A 59 7.43 -15.36 -1.57
N ARG A 60 7.09 -14.74 -2.71
CA ARG A 60 7.88 -13.70 -3.37
C ARG A 60 6.98 -12.48 -3.58
N GLY A 61 7.45 -11.31 -3.18
CA GLY A 61 6.69 -10.07 -3.26
C GLY A 61 7.44 -8.97 -4.00
N THR A 62 6.82 -7.79 -4.01
CA THR A 62 7.34 -6.58 -4.67
C THR A 62 8.74 -6.17 -4.21
N VAL A 63 9.13 -6.51 -2.98
CA VAL A 63 10.45 -6.18 -2.43
C VAL A 63 11.55 -6.99 -3.13
N GLU A 64 11.35 -8.29 -3.31
CA GLU A 64 12.27 -9.16 -4.05
C GLU A 64 12.41 -8.68 -5.49
N ASP A 65 11.28 -8.43 -6.16
CA ASP A 65 11.27 -8.08 -7.58
C ASP A 65 11.89 -6.71 -7.87
N ARG A 66 11.65 -5.72 -7.01
CA ARG A 66 12.15 -4.36 -7.25
C ARG A 66 13.57 -4.14 -6.78
N LEU A 67 14.00 -4.85 -5.74
CA LEU A 67 15.29 -4.57 -5.09
C LEU A 67 16.34 -5.65 -5.34
N GLY A 68 15.97 -6.78 -5.96
CA GLY A 68 16.88 -7.89 -6.23
C GLY A 68 17.46 -8.50 -4.95
N VAL A 69 16.70 -8.43 -3.84
CA VAL A 69 17.10 -8.98 -2.55
C VAL A 69 16.30 -10.24 -2.24
N GLU A 70 16.89 -11.14 -1.46
CA GLU A 70 16.23 -12.33 -0.96
C GLU A 70 15.96 -12.19 0.54
N ARG A 71 14.75 -12.52 0.97
CA ARG A 71 14.32 -12.50 2.37
C ARG A 71 13.95 -13.89 2.83
N ARG A 72 14.12 -14.18 4.12
CA ARG A 72 13.64 -15.41 4.75
C ARG A 72 12.13 -15.31 4.97
N VAL A 73 11.35 -15.51 3.92
CA VAL A 73 9.88 -15.47 3.99
C VAL A 73 9.35 -16.79 4.55
N ARG A 74 8.62 -16.73 5.68
CA ARG A 74 8.06 -17.92 6.34
C ARG A 74 6.62 -18.19 5.97
N CYS A 75 5.88 -17.14 5.66
CA CYS A 75 4.50 -17.25 5.20
C CYS A 75 4.10 -16.02 4.39
N SER A 76 3.04 -16.19 3.59
CA SER A 76 2.35 -15.12 2.88
C SER A 76 0.91 -15.03 3.37
N VAL A 77 0.33 -13.84 3.28
CA VAL A 77 -1.10 -13.61 3.55
C VAL A 77 -1.73 -12.84 2.39
N ALA A 78 -3.04 -13.02 2.20
CA ALA A 78 -3.78 -12.40 1.10
C ALA A 78 -4.20 -10.93 1.36
N SER A 79 -4.00 -10.40 2.58
CA SER A 79 -4.46 -9.06 2.95
C SER A 79 -3.62 -8.43 4.07
N PHE A 80 -3.40 -7.12 3.99
CA PHE A 80 -2.75 -6.34 5.05
C PHE A 80 -3.50 -6.42 6.40
N SER A 81 -4.82 -6.64 6.39
CA SER A 81 -5.61 -6.76 7.62
C SER A 81 -5.22 -7.97 8.47
N ALA A 82 -4.70 -9.04 7.85
CA ALA A 82 -4.26 -10.24 8.54
C ALA A 82 -2.89 -10.08 9.23
N ILE A 83 -2.07 -9.14 8.75
CA ILE A 83 -0.67 -8.97 9.20
C ILE A 83 -0.58 -8.76 10.71
N GLY A 84 -1.48 -7.97 11.29
CA GLY A 84 -1.46 -7.71 12.73
C GLY A 84 -1.59 -8.98 13.58
N ALA A 85 -2.43 -9.93 13.16
CA ALA A 85 -2.62 -11.19 13.89
C ALA A 85 -1.43 -12.15 13.73
N ILE A 86 -0.69 -12.07 12.62
CA ILE A 86 0.49 -12.91 12.36
C ILE A 86 1.74 -12.37 13.04
N VAL A 87 1.90 -11.04 13.08
CA VAL A 87 3.07 -10.39 13.68
C VAL A 87 2.99 -10.39 15.22
N ASP A 88 1.80 -10.26 15.79
CA ASP A 88 1.60 -10.21 17.24
C ASP A 88 2.02 -11.54 17.90
N GLY A 89 2.99 -11.48 18.80
CA GLY A 89 3.52 -12.66 19.49
C GLY A 89 4.49 -13.51 18.66
N SER A 90 4.91 -13.07 17.47
CA SER A 90 5.82 -13.83 16.61
C SER A 90 7.17 -13.13 16.39
N GLN A 91 8.14 -13.88 15.86
CA GLN A 91 9.46 -13.36 15.46
C GLN A 91 9.46 -12.81 14.02
N LEU A 92 8.28 -12.54 13.45
CA LEU A 92 8.13 -12.14 12.05
C LEU A 92 8.15 -10.62 11.90
N VAL A 93 8.76 -10.16 10.82
CA VAL A 93 8.69 -8.77 10.34
C VAL A 93 7.80 -8.69 9.12
N ALA A 94 6.89 -7.74 9.11
CA ALA A 94 6.08 -7.40 7.94
C ALA A 94 6.60 -6.13 7.27
N THR A 95 6.63 -6.08 5.94
CA THR A 95 6.90 -4.85 5.17
C THR A 95 5.63 -4.43 4.46
N LEU A 96 5.10 -3.26 4.80
CA LEU A 96 3.79 -2.78 4.35
C LEU A 96 3.74 -1.25 4.32
N PRO A 97 2.77 -0.65 3.59
CA PRO A 97 2.61 0.80 3.58
C PRO A 97 2.35 1.33 4.99
N ASP A 98 2.94 2.47 5.30
CA ASP A 98 2.81 3.24 6.54
C ASP A 98 1.37 3.37 7.04
N VAL A 99 0.41 3.66 6.15
CA VAL A 99 -1.01 3.81 6.49
C VAL A 99 -1.62 2.56 7.13
N PHE A 100 -1.21 1.37 6.68
CA PHE A 100 -1.68 0.11 7.25
C PHE A 100 -0.97 -0.18 8.57
N ALA A 101 0.34 0.07 8.65
CA ALA A 101 1.08 -0.07 9.89
C ALA A 101 0.52 0.83 11.00
N ALA A 102 0.21 2.10 10.70
CA ALA A 102 -0.40 3.03 11.63
C ALA A 102 -1.76 2.52 12.14
N GLN A 103 -2.59 1.97 11.26
CA GLN A 103 -3.86 1.37 11.65
C GLN A 103 -3.67 0.14 12.56
N LEU A 104 -2.73 -0.74 12.22
CA LEU A 104 -2.44 -1.93 13.02
C LEU A 104 -1.88 -1.58 14.40
N VAL A 105 -1.02 -0.57 14.50
CA VAL A 105 -0.49 -0.07 15.78
C VAL A 105 -1.61 0.55 16.63
N ARG A 106 -2.56 1.30 16.03
CA ARG A 106 -3.74 1.77 16.78
C ARG A 106 -4.58 0.63 17.34
N GLN A 107 -4.72 -0.48 16.61
CA GLN A 107 -5.45 -1.66 17.06
C GLN A 107 -4.66 -2.51 18.07
N ARG A 108 -3.32 -2.51 17.98
CA ARG A 108 -2.40 -3.29 18.81
C ARG A 108 -1.25 -2.39 19.29
N PRO A 109 -1.47 -1.60 20.37
CA PRO A 109 -0.57 -0.52 20.77
C PRO A 109 0.84 -0.95 21.20
N HIS A 110 1.09 -2.25 21.42
CA HIS A 110 2.42 -2.79 21.72
C HIS A 110 3.27 -3.04 20.47
N LEU A 111 2.65 -3.19 19.29
CA LEU A 111 3.40 -3.32 18.05
C LEU A 111 4.17 -2.04 17.73
N ARG A 112 5.27 -2.17 17.00
CA ARG A 112 6.13 -1.06 16.62
C ARG A 112 6.39 -1.09 15.13
N SER A 113 6.58 0.10 14.56
CA SER A 113 7.07 0.27 13.20
C SER A 113 8.45 0.92 13.19
N ALA A 114 9.26 0.57 12.20
CA ALA A 114 10.54 1.22 11.92
C ALA A 114 10.67 1.50 10.41
N PRO A 115 11.52 2.45 9.98
CA PRO A 115 11.72 2.75 8.58
C PRO A 115 12.21 1.54 7.78
N PHE A 116 11.70 1.38 6.56
CA PHE A 116 12.20 0.38 5.62
C PHE A 116 13.63 0.73 5.17
N PRO A 117 14.62 -0.18 5.27
CA PRO A 117 16.04 0.17 5.16
C PRO A 117 16.58 0.24 3.71
N PHE A 118 15.70 0.16 2.71
CA PHE A 118 16.09 0.31 1.30
C PHE A 118 15.55 1.62 0.75
N ALA A 119 16.35 2.23 -0.14
CA ALA A 119 15.87 3.34 -0.93
C ALA A 119 14.69 2.84 -1.78
N HIS A 120 13.55 3.50 -1.63
CA HIS A 120 12.38 3.26 -2.46
C HIS A 120 11.80 4.62 -2.82
N PRO A 121 11.35 4.83 -4.07
CA PRO A 121 10.61 6.03 -4.42
C PRO A 121 9.34 6.05 -3.59
N ALA A 122 8.96 7.20 -3.03
CA ALA A 122 7.70 7.33 -2.28
C ALA A 122 6.55 6.75 -3.12
N GLY A 123 6.06 5.59 -2.69
CA GLY A 123 4.92 4.93 -3.29
C GLY A 123 3.63 5.65 -2.91
N GLY A 124 2.52 5.27 -3.52
CA GLY A 124 1.25 5.89 -3.18
C GLY A 124 0.07 5.13 -3.75
N MET A 125 -1.10 5.54 -3.31
CA MET A 125 -2.36 5.13 -3.93
C MET A 125 -2.80 6.25 -4.86
N ASP A 126 -3.09 5.88 -6.10
CA ASP A 126 -3.74 6.74 -7.07
C ASP A 126 -5.19 6.26 -7.21
N LEU A 127 -6.13 7.19 -7.37
CA LEU A 127 -7.47 6.89 -7.85
C LEU A 127 -7.41 6.85 -9.38
N LEU A 128 -7.87 5.77 -9.99
CA LEU A 128 -7.89 5.58 -11.43
C LEU A 128 -9.34 5.48 -11.93
N TRP A 129 -9.62 6.10 -13.08
CA TRP A 129 -10.92 5.97 -13.75
C TRP A 129 -10.78 6.01 -15.27
N PRO A 130 -11.71 5.40 -16.03
CA PRO A 130 -11.75 5.53 -17.48
C PRO A 130 -11.97 6.99 -17.90
N ALA A 131 -11.21 7.47 -18.88
CA ALA A 131 -11.35 8.82 -19.42
C ALA A 131 -12.75 9.07 -20.05
N ALA A 132 -13.43 8.01 -20.48
CA ALA A 132 -14.81 8.06 -20.96
C ALA A 132 -15.81 8.48 -19.87
N LEU A 133 -15.49 8.27 -18.59
CA LEU A 133 -16.34 8.62 -17.43
C LEU A 133 -15.90 9.91 -16.74
N ASP A 134 -15.01 10.68 -17.35
CA ASP A 134 -14.48 11.90 -16.74
C ASP A 134 -15.56 12.98 -16.57
N GLY A 135 -16.43 13.15 -17.57
CA GLY A 135 -17.53 14.10 -17.56
C GLY A 135 -18.85 13.58 -16.98
N ASP A 136 -18.87 12.39 -16.39
CA ASP A 136 -20.07 11.83 -15.76
C ASP A 136 -20.24 12.37 -14.33
N ASP A 137 -21.40 12.96 -14.04
CA ASP A 137 -21.68 13.65 -12.76
C ASP A 137 -21.69 12.71 -11.56
N ALA A 138 -22.24 11.49 -11.72
CA ALA A 138 -22.29 10.51 -10.63
C ALA A 138 -20.89 10.00 -10.30
N CYS A 139 -20.07 9.74 -11.33
CA CYS A 139 -18.68 9.39 -11.16
C CYS A 139 -17.89 10.55 -10.54
N ALA A 140 -18.12 11.80 -10.97
CA ALA A 140 -17.48 12.97 -10.39
C ALA A 140 -17.80 13.14 -8.90
N PHE A 141 -19.06 12.96 -8.51
CA PHE A 141 -19.49 12.97 -7.11
C PHE A 141 -18.74 11.94 -6.26
N VAL A 142 -18.69 10.68 -6.71
CA VAL A 142 -17.99 9.61 -5.98
C VAL A 142 -16.48 9.86 -5.93
N ARG A 143 -15.86 10.31 -7.05
CA ARG A 143 -14.43 10.66 -7.06
C ARG A 143 -14.11 11.75 -6.05
N ALA A 144 -14.92 12.81 -5.98
CA ALA A 144 -14.75 13.89 -5.01
C ALA A 144 -14.83 13.38 -3.57
N ALA A 145 -15.84 12.55 -3.25
CA ALA A 145 -15.99 11.96 -1.92
C ALA A 145 -14.78 11.11 -1.51
N ILE A 146 -14.26 10.27 -2.42
CA ILE A 146 -13.06 9.45 -2.15
C ILE A 146 -11.84 10.33 -1.89
N ILE A 147 -11.64 11.38 -2.70
CA ILE A 147 -10.52 12.31 -2.55
C ILE A 147 -10.57 13.02 -1.19
N ASP A 148 -11.75 13.46 -0.77
CA ASP A 148 -11.91 14.16 0.50
C ASP A 148 -11.68 13.23 1.70
N ILE A 149 -12.18 11.99 1.64
CA ILE A 149 -11.88 10.96 2.66
C ILE A 149 -10.38 10.68 2.73
N ALA A 150 -9.69 10.62 1.58
CA ALA A 150 -8.25 10.39 1.55
C ALA A 150 -7.46 11.53 2.22
N LYS A 151 -7.82 12.79 1.95
CA LYS A 151 -7.17 13.98 2.55
C LYS A 151 -7.28 14.01 4.08
N GLN A 152 -8.42 13.60 4.63
CA GLN A 152 -8.66 13.59 6.08
C GLN A 152 -7.72 12.65 6.84
N ARG A 153 -7.13 11.65 6.17
CA ARG A 153 -6.24 10.67 6.80
C ARG A 153 -4.76 11.06 6.77
N SER A 154 -4.38 12.04 5.94
CA SER A 154 -2.99 12.53 5.83
C SER A 154 -2.63 13.58 6.89
N SER A 155 -3.56 13.95 7.77
CA SER A 155 -3.40 15.00 8.79
C SER A 155 -3.18 14.48 10.22
N VAL A 156 -2.76 13.21 10.37
CA VAL A 156 -2.44 12.59 11.67
C VAL A 156 -1.05 12.00 11.67
#